data_AF-A0A662RQ41-F1
#
_entry.id   AF-A0A662RQ41-F1
#
_cell.length_a   1.000
_cell.length_b   1.000
_cell.length_c   1.000
_cell.angle_alpha   90.00
_cell.angle_beta   90.00
_cell.angle_gamma   90.00
#
_symmetry.space_group_name_H-M   'P 1'
#
loop_
_entity.id
_entity.type
_entity.pdbx_description
1 polymer ?
#
loop_
_entity_poly.entity_id
_entity_poly.type
_entity_poly.pdbx_seq_one_letter_code
_entity_poly.pdbx_strand_id
1 'polypeptide(L)'
;MCTPQHRYRKMSDTEVKTREGLTYDPTQDCKLVGAARALAGIKDSITIVHARPGCHCGVLLLRALGSNQNDIRIVGSGFRAQDMVYGAEGRLAASIKLSYNNFKPSLIAVLNCSAPAIMGDDVEGVVQAMKREIPAEIFSLSTGGYEGPAWIGYEEALSELTRYMVPGETESDKVNLIGFKQDDIKSSADLLEIERMLNSQGITLNAVLTNSSFGELKKAPKASLNIVLGGDGLESAKIMHEKFDMPYVITPYPFGLNNSIDFLESVTKSLSKEVNEEFIAIEKNRIKERIERIFLFLQGIYDMSVAVVGDAGRAFDLAKFLSDE
;
A
#
# COMPACT_ATOMS: atom_id res chain seq x y z
N MET A 1 -30.45 1.28 -41.11
CA MET A 1 -30.68 0.17 -40.16
C MET A 1 -29.37 -0.55 -39.94
N CYS A 2 -28.59 -0.17 -38.93
CA CYS A 2 -27.40 -0.92 -38.49
C CYS A 2 -27.85 -1.95 -37.47
N THR A 3 -27.73 -3.24 -37.80
CA THR A 3 -27.94 -4.34 -36.87
C THR A 3 -26.69 -4.52 -36.01
N PRO A 4 -26.78 -4.50 -34.67
CA PRO A 4 -25.65 -4.82 -33.81
C PRO A 4 -25.48 -6.35 -33.77
N GLN A 5 -24.46 -6.86 -34.46
CA GLN A 5 -23.98 -8.23 -34.27
C GLN A 5 -23.01 -8.30 -33.08
N HIS A 6 -23.51 -8.16 -31.86
CA HIS A 6 -22.77 -8.63 -30.68
C HIS A 6 -23.51 -9.82 -30.08
N ARG A 7 -23.29 -11.00 -30.69
CA ARG A 7 -23.52 -12.27 -29.99
C ARG A 7 -22.41 -12.39 -28.94
N TYR A 8 -22.73 -12.11 -27.68
CA TYR A 8 -21.96 -12.66 -26.57
C TYR A 8 -21.98 -14.18 -26.73
N ARG A 9 -20.86 -14.75 -27.17
CA ARG A 9 -20.69 -16.19 -27.29
C ARG A 9 -20.59 -16.72 -25.86
N LYS A 10 -21.65 -17.33 -25.33
CA LYS A 10 -21.53 -18.18 -24.14
C LYS A 10 -20.47 -19.23 -24.48
N MET A 11 -19.29 -19.10 -23.90
CA MET A 11 -18.20 -20.06 -24.05
C MET A 11 -18.57 -21.32 -23.28
N SER A 12 -19.16 -22.28 -23.97
CA SER A 12 -19.28 -23.67 -23.50
C SER A 12 -17.90 -24.34 -23.61
N ASP A 13 -17.34 -24.80 -22.50
CA ASP A 13 -16.24 -25.78 -22.36
C ASP A 13 -15.19 -25.79 -23.48
N THR A 14 -14.77 -24.61 -23.93
CA THR A 14 -13.67 -24.49 -24.89
C THR A 14 -12.45 -24.14 -24.07
N GLU A 15 -11.46 -25.05 -24.02
CA GLU A 15 -10.13 -24.78 -23.48
C GLU A 15 -9.71 -23.36 -23.85
N VAL A 16 -9.44 -22.53 -22.85
CA VAL A 16 -8.86 -21.21 -23.05
C VAL A 16 -7.50 -21.45 -23.70
N LYS A 17 -7.43 -21.37 -25.03
CA LYS A 17 -6.17 -21.35 -25.76
C LYS A 17 -5.42 -20.09 -25.33
N THR A 18 -4.54 -20.22 -24.35
CA THR A 18 -3.53 -19.21 -24.04
C THR A 18 -2.73 -18.97 -25.31
N ARG A 19 -2.96 -17.82 -25.96
CA ARG A 19 -2.14 -17.41 -27.10
C ARG A 19 -0.80 -16.95 -26.54
N GLU A 20 0.25 -17.72 -26.82
CA GLU A 20 1.62 -17.29 -26.53
C GLU A 20 1.86 -15.90 -27.14
N GLY A 21 2.34 -14.95 -26.32
CA GLY A 21 2.62 -13.57 -26.73
C GLY A 21 1.45 -12.57 -26.61
N LEU A 22 0.29 -12.97 -26.09
CA LEU A 22 -0.85 -12.06 -25.86
C LEU A 22 -1.22 -12.01 -24.37
N THR A 23 -0.77 -10.96 -23.68
CA THR A 23 -1.28 -10.61 -22.33
C THR A 23 -2.57 -9.83 -22.51
N TYR A 24 -3.69 -10.43 -22.13
CA TYR A 24 -4.98 -9.75 -22.10
C TYR A 24 -5.20 -9.18 -20.70
N ASP A 25 -5.28 -7.85 -20.59
CA ASP A 25 -5.51 -7.07 -19.37
C ASP A 25 -4.78 -7.62 -18.13
N PRO A 26 -3.47 -7.31 -17.94
CA PRO A 26 -2.83 -7.67 -16.68
C PRO A 26 -3.60 -6.98 -15.56
N THR A 27 -4.11 -7.76 -14.59
CA THR A 27 -4.78 -7.25 -13.39
C THR A 27 -3.84 -6.48 -12.46
N GLN A 28 -2.60 -6.25 -12.90
CA GLN A 28 -1.48 -5.87 -12.07
C GLN A 28 -0.74 -4.72 -12.74
N ASP A 29 -0.59 -3.65 -11.99
CA ASP A 29 0.19 -2.50 -12.40
C ASP A 29 1.70 -2.78 -12.34
N CYS A 30 2.48 -1.85 -12.87
CA CYS A 30 3.94 -1.92 -12.85
C CYS A 30 4.55 -1.49 -11.51
N LYS A 31 5.82 -1.85 -11.29
CA LYS A 31 6.62 -1.56 -10.10
C LYS A 31 6.52 -0.10 -9.59
N LEU A 32 6.49 0.87 -10.52
CA LEU A 32 6.28 2.30 -10.21
C LEU A 32 5.01 2.54 -9.37
N VAL A 33 3.90 1.92 -9.75
CA VAL A 33 2.61 2.17 -9.08
C VAL A 33 2.67 1.70 -7.63
N GLY A 34 3.20 0.50 -7.37
CA GLY A 34 3.30 0.00 -6.00
C GLY A 34 4.26 0.81 -5.12
N ALA A 35 5.43 1.19 -5.66
CA ALA A 35 6.36 2.05 -4.94
C ALA A 35 5.73 3.41 -4.61
N ALA A 36 5.04 4.02 -5.59
CA ALA A 36 4.33 5.28 -5.37
C ALA A 36 3.19 5.14 -4.34
N ARG A 37 2.44 4.03 -4.33
CA ARG A 37 1.38 3.77 -3.33
C ARG A 37 1.94 3.67 -1.92
N ALA A 38 3.07 3.00 -1.71
CA ALA A 38 3.73 2.93 -0.41
C ALA A 38 4.16 4.33 0.07
N LEU A 39 4.82 5.09 -0.81
CA LEU A 39 5.44 6.37 -0.46
C LEU A 39 4.44 7.52 -0.31
N ALA A 40 3.39 7.54 -1.14
CA ALA A 40 2.30 8.51 -1.00
C ALA A 40 1.57 8.38 0.34
N GLY A 41 1.75 7.27 1.04
CA GLY A 41 1.27 7.05 2.40
C GLY A 41 2.00 7.87 3.48
N ILE A 42 3.23 8.32 3.21
CA ILE A 42 4.04 9.05 4.19
C ILE A 42 3.67 10.54 4.15
N LYS A 43 3.07 11.00 5.25
CA LYS A 43 2.38 12.31 5.34
C LYS A 43 3.24 13.52 5.01
N ASP A 44 4.55 13.46 5.25
CA ASP A 44 5.50 14.56 5.06
C ASP A 44 6.62 14.20 4.06
N SER A 45 6.33 13.31 3.11
CA SER A 45 7.22 12.96 2.01
C SER A 45 6.82 13.62 0.68
N ILE A 46 7.75 13.70 -0.26
CA ILE A 46 7.48 13.94 -1.68
C ILE A 46 8.04 12.79 -2.51
N THR A 47 7.22 12.30 -3.44
CA THR A 47 7.63 11.31 -4.42
C THR A 47 7.88 12.00 -5.76
N ILE A 48 9.11 11.90 -6.28
CA ILE A 48 9.50 12.39 -7.60
C ILE A 48 9.48 11.22 -8.58
N VAL A 49 8.58 11.27 -9.56
CA VAL A 49 8.55 10.34 -10.67
C VAL A 49 9.55 10.79 -11.73
N HIS A 50 10.72 10.16 -11.75
CA HIS A 50 11.73 10.38 -12.77
C HIS A 50 11.39 9.54 -13.99
N ALA A 51 10.50 10.09 -14.83
CA ALA A 51 9.95 9.41 -15.99
C ALA A 51 9.44 10.42 -17.01
N ARG A 52 9.08 9.90 -18.20
CA ARG A 52 8.25 10.65 -19.15
C ARG A 52 6.91 11.06 -18.50
N PRO A 53 6.30 12.18 -18.94
CA PRO A 53 5.10 12.72 -18.30
C PRO A 53 3.93 11.73 -18.20
N GLY A 54 3.77 10.78 -19.12
CA GLY A 54 2.67 9.80 -19.04
C GLY A 54 2.63 9.00 -17.74
N CYS A 55 3.79 8.54 -17.25
CA CYS A 55 3.89 7.77 -16.00
C CYS A 55 3.51 8.62 -14.78
N HIS A 56 3.95 9.89 -14.75
CA HIS A 56 3.57 10.80 -13.67
C HIS A 56 2.07 11.06 -13.67
N CYS A 57 1.45 11.29 -14.84
CA CYS A 57 0.01 11.52 -14.95
C CYS A 57 -0.80 10.32 -14.47
N GLY A 58 -0.38 9.10 -14.80
CA GLY A 58 -1.06 7.88 -14.38
C GLY A 58 -1.08 7.69 -12.86
N VAL A 59 0.09 7.79 -12.22
CA VAL A 59 0.20 7.68 -10.76
C VAL A 59 -0.55 8.82 -10.06
N LEU A 60 -0.46 10.04 -10.60
CA LEU A 60 -1.20 11.19 -10.10
C LEU A 60 -2.72 10.97 -10.17
N LEU A 61 -3.22 10.43 -11.28
CA LEU A 61 -4.64 10.11 -11.45
C LEU A 61 -5.09 9.06 -10.44
N LEU A 62 -4.32 7.98 -10.24
CA LEU A 62 -4.62 6.96 -9.24
C LEU A 62 -4.75 7.58 -7.83
N ARG A 63 -3.79 8.43 -7.44
CA ARG A 63 -3.84 9.13 -6.16
C ARG A 63 -5.06 10.06 -6.06
N ALA A 64 -5.35 10.82 -7.12
CA ALA A 64 -6.47 11.76 -7.13
C ALA A 64 -7.84 11.07 -7.06
N LEU A 65 -7.96 9.84 -7.57
CA LEU A 65 -9.21 9.07 -7.51
C LEU A 65 -9.36 8.30 -6.20
N GLY A 66 -8.27 7.78 -5.63
CA GLY A 66 -8.30 6.91 -4.46
C GLY A 66 -8.17 7.61 -3.10
N SER A 67 -7.83 8.90 -3.06
CA SER A 67 -7.46 9.56 -1.79
C SER A 67 -7.88 11.03 -1.70
N ASN A 68 -7.51 11.68 -0.60
CA ASN A 68 -7.75 13.10 -0.39
C ASN A 68 -7.04 13.95 -1.45
N GLN A 69 -7.81 14.50 -2.39
CA GLN A 69 -7.32 15.34 -3.49
C GLN A 69 -6.60 16.62 -3.01
N ASN A 70 -6.79 17.02 -1.76
CA ASN A 70 -6.15 18.20 -1.18
C ASN A 70 -4.70 17.95 -0.71
N ASP A 71 -4.21 16.71 -0.74
CA ASP A 71 -2.85 16.37 -0.29
C ASP A 71 -2.11 15.45 -1.30
N ILE A 72 -1.80 16.04 -2.46
CA ILE A 72 -1.06 15.37 -3.53
C ILE A 72 0.42 15.75 -3.47
N ARG A 73 1.27 14.77 -3.16
CA ARG A 73 2.73 14.96 -2.99
C ARG A 73 3.57 14.18 -4.00
N ILE A 74 3.01 13.99 -5.19
CA ILE A 74 3.65 13.28 -6.30
C ILE A 74 3.96 14.29 -7.39
N VAL A 75 5.22 14.41 -7.76
CA VAL A 75 5.69 15.36 -8.78
C VAL A 75 6.49 14.65 -9.85
N GLY A 76 6.48 15.16 -11.08
CA GLY A 76 7.36 14.67 -12.13
C GLY A 76 8.71 15.39 -12.11
N SER A 77 9.79 14.71 -12.49
CA SER A 77 11.10 15.35 -12.74
C SER A 77 11.10 16.33 -13.92
N GLY A 78 10.03 16.34 -14.74
CA GLY A 78 9.90 17.21 -15.91
C GLY A 78 10.64 16.71 -17.16
N PHE A 79 10.90 15.41 -17.24
CA PHE A 79 11.51 14.73 -18.39
C PHE A 79 10.83 15.08 -19.71
N ARG A 80 11.62 15.39 -20.73
CA ARG A 80 11.22 15.78 -22.09
C ARG A 80 11.90 14.90 -23.13
N ALA A 81 11.42 14.98 -24.37
CA ALA A 81 11.98 14.20 -25.48
C ALA A 81 13.48 14.47 -25.73
N GLN A 82 13.94 15.71 -25.56
CA GLN A 82 15.35 16.07 -25.75
C GLN A 82 16.27 15.40 -24.73
N ASP A 83 15.79 15.16 -23.51
CA ASP A 83 16.60 14.55 -22.46
C ASP A 83 16.92 13.08 -22.78
N MET A 84 16.18 12.43 -23.70
CA MET A 84 16.55 11.10 -24.20
C MET A 84 17.91 11.05 -24.88
N VAL A 85 18.39 12.19 -25.38
CA VAL A 85 19.67 12.31 -26.07
C VAL A 85 20.76 12.78 -25.12
N TYR A 86 20.42 13.66 -24.18
CA TYR A 86 21.39 14.39 -23.36
C TYR A 86 21.45 13.97 -21.87
N GLY A 87 20.58 13.05 -21.44
CA GLY A 87 20.39 12.70 -20.02
C GLY A 87 19.41 13.66 -19.33
N ALA A 88 18.75 13.18 -18.27
CA ALA A 88 17.78 13.94 -17.50
C ALA A 88 18.20 14.23 -16.05
N GLU A 89 19.46 13.98 -15.70
CA GLU A 89 20.03 14.15 -14.35
C GLU A 89 19.91 15.60 -13.87
N GLY A 90 20.17 16.57 -14.75
CA GLY A 90 20.04 17.99 -14.43
C GLY A 90 18.60 18.39 -14.10
N ARG A 91 17.61 17.76 -14.75
CA ARG A 91 16.19 17.97 -14.42
C ARG A 91 15.82 17.32 -13.10
N LEU A 92 16.33 16.13 -12.84
CA LEU A 92 16.14 15.47 -11.56
C LEU A 92 16.68 16.34 -10.41
N ALA A 93 17.92 16.81 -10.50
CA ALA A 93 18.51 17.70 -9.51
C ALA A 93 17.67 18.98 -9.30
N ALA A 94 17.22 19.61 -10.39
CA ALA A 94 16.35 20.79 -10.32
C ALA A 94 15.00 20.47 -9.65
N SER A 95 14.39 19.33 -9.97
CA SER A 95 13.12 18.89 -9.37
C SER A 95 13.25 18.64 -7.87
N ILE A 96 14.33 18.00 -7.42
CA ILE A 96 14.60 17.77 -5.99
C ILE A 96 14.71 19.11 -5.24
N LYS A 97 15.48 20.07 -5.78
CA LYS A 97 15.62 21.42 -5.20
C LYS A 97 14.27 22.15 -5.15
N LEU A 98 13.50 22.11 -6.22
CA LEU A 98 12.19 22.75 -6.29
C LEU A 98 11.20 22.10 -5.32
N SER A 99 11.16 20.78 -5.22
CA SER A 99 10.33 20.05 -4.26
C SER A 99 10.67 20.47 -2.83
N TYR A 100 11.95 20.53 -2.48
CA TYR A 100 12.35 20.96 -1.15
C TYR A 100 11.98 22.43 -0.88
N ASN A 101 12.28 23.34 -1.81
CA ASN A 101 12.04 24.77 -1.61
C ASN A 101 10.55 25.11 -1.44
N ASN A 102 9.66 24.41 -2.16
CA ASN A 102 8.23 24.70 -2.13
C ASN A 102 7.51 24.01 -0.97
N PHE A 103 7.90 22.79 -0.61
CA PHE A 103 7.13 21.96 0.32
C PHE A 103 7.86 21.62 1.61
N LYS A 104 9.19 21.76 1.66
CA LYS A 104 10.05 21.41 2.80
C LYS A 104 9.72 20.03 3.42
N PRO A 105 9.66 18.95 2.61
CA PRO A 105 9.34 17.63 3.13
C PRO A 105 10.49 17.10 4.00
N SER A 106 10.19 16.17 4.89
CA SER A 106 11.20 15.45 5.67
C SER A 106 11.90 14.36 4.85
N LEU A 107 11.24 13.88 3.79
CA LEU A 107 11.68 12.79 2.92
C LEU A 107 11.38 13.10 1.45
N ILE A 108 12.34 12.86 0.55
CA ILE A 108 12.17 12.89 -0.90
C ILE A 108 12.53 11.52 -1.47
N ALA A 109 11.56 10.83 -2.05
CA ALA A 109 11.76 9.56 -2.72
C ALA A 109 11.77 9.75 -4.23
N VAL A 110 12.81 9.30 -4.91
CA VAL A 110 12.96 9.38 -6.36
C VAL A 110 12.67 8.01 -6.97
N LEU A 111 11.68 7.94 -7.86
CA LEU A 111 11.33 6.72 -8.57
C LEU A 111 11.93 6.78 -9.98
N ASN A 112 12.98 6.00 -10.23
CA ASN A 112 13.66 5.92 -11.52
C ASN A 112 12.89 4.96 -12.44
N CYS A 113 12.19 5.50 -13.43
CA CYS A 113 11.29 4.71 -14.28
C CYS A 113 11.96 4.22 -15.57
N SER A 114 11.21 3.49 -16.39
CA SER A 114 11.75 2.72 -17.51
C SER A 114 12.67 3.51 -18.45
N ALA A 115 12.29 4.73 -18.86
CA ALA A 115 13.08 5.49 -19.83
C ALA A 115 14.45 5.92 -19.28
N PRO A 116 14.55 6.68 -18.17
CA PRO A 116 15.85 7.04 -17.60
C PRO A 116 16.66 5.82 -17.10
N ALA A 117 16.01 4.77 -16.59
CA ALA A 117 16.69 3.54 -16.21
C ALA A 117 17.35 2.84 -17.41
N ILE A 118 16.67 2.76 -18.56
CA ILE A 118 17.23 2.17 -19.80
C ILE A 118 18.36 3.03 -20.38
N MET A 119 18.25 4.35 -20.27
CA MET A 119 19.29 5.28 -20.72
C MET A 119 20.55 5.21 -19.84
N GLY A 120 20.39 4.78 -18.59
CA GLY A 120 21.48 4.69 -17.62
C GLY A 120 21.77 6.02 -16.93
N ASP A 121 20.74 6.86 -16.73
CA ASP A 121 20.86 8.11 -15.96
C ASP A 121 21.44 7.81 -14.57
N ASP A 122 22.46 8.58 -14.13
CA ASP A 122 23.10 8.41 -12.82
C ASP A 122 22.26 9.05 -11.69
N VAL A 123 21.10 8.44 -11.44
CA VAL A 123 20.14 8.89 -10.43
C VAL A 123 20.74 8.87 -9.02
N GLU A 124 21.54 7.84 -8.70
CA GLU A 124 22.16 7.72 -7.39
C GLU A 124 23.22 8.82 -7.19
N GLY A 125 24.04 9.12 -8.21
CA GLY A 125 24.97 10.24 -8.19
C GLY A 125 24.28 11.58 -7.94
N VAL A 126 23.13 11.82 -8.59
CA VAL A 126 22.31 13.01 -8.35
C VAL A 126 21.78 13.05 -6.92
N VAL A 127 21.23 11.94 -6.40
CA VAL A 127 20.71 11.86 -5.02
C VAL A 127 21.83 12.16 -4.02
N GLN A 128 23.01 11.57 -4.17
CA GLN A 128 24.16 11.80 -3.29
C GLN A 128 24.65 13.24 -3.32
N ALA A 129 24.64 13.89 -4.49
CA ALA A 129 24.95 15.31 -4.60
C ALA A 129 23.92 16.17 -3.86
N MET A 130 22.62 15.89 -4.05
CA MET A 130 21.53 16.66 -3.43
C MET A 130 21.45 16.50 -1.92
N LYS A 131 21.79 15.32 -1.36
CA LYS A 131 21.88 15.11 0.09
C LYS A 131 22.83 16.07 0.80
N ARG A 132 23.85 16.58 0.10
CA ARG A 132 24.82 17.54 0.67
C ARG A 132 24.27 18.97 0.71
N GLU A 133 23.26 19.26 -0.11
CA GLU A 133 22.70 20.60 -0.28
C GLU A 133 21.37 20.78 0.47
N ILE A 134 20.65 19.68 0.71
CA ILE A 134 19.27 19.70 1.21
C ILE A 134 19.18 18.89 2.51
N PRO A 135 18.53 19.40 3.56
CA PRO A 135 18.47 18.72 4.85
C PRO A 135 17.40 17.61 4.95
N ALA A 136 16.55 17.45 3.93
CA ALA A 136 15.61 16.33 3.83
C ALA A 136 16.37 15.03 3.54
N GLU A 137 15.86 13.90 4.04
CA GLU A 137 16.34 12.59 3.60
C GLU A 137 15.96 12.38 2.14
N ILE A 138 16.84 11.75 1.37
CA ILE A 138 16.61 11.48 -0.06
C ILE A 138 16.99 10.03 -0.36
N PHE A 139 16.20 9.32 -1.15
CA PHE A 139 16.66 8.07 -1.74
C PHE A 139 16.05 7.87 -3.12
N SER A 140 16.63 6.94 -3.88
CA SER A 140 16.10 6.49 -5.15
C SER A 140 15.75 5.00 -5.14
N LEU A 141 14.71 4.64 -5.89
CA LEU A 141 14.36 3.26 -6.21
C LEU A 141 14.33 3.08 -7.72
N SER A 142 14.84 1.94 -8.19
CA SER A 142 14.59 1.52 -9.56
C SER A 142 13.17 0.99 -9.65
N THR A 143 12.38 1.62 -10.50
CA THR A 143 10.96 1.32 -10.71
C THR A 143 10.63 1.18 -12.18
N GLY A 144 11.58 0.67 -12.97
CA GLY A 144 11.37 0.35 -14.37
C GLY A 144 10.16 -0.58 -14.50
N GLY A 145 9.23 -0.28 -15.41
CA GLY A 145 8.02 -1.09 -15.56
C GLY A 145 8.29 -2.52 -16.02
N TYR A 146 9.46 -2.76 -16.62
CA TYR A 146 9.96 -4.09 -16.99
C TYR A 146 10.60 -4.86 -15.82
N GLU A 147 10.89 -4.20 -14.70
CA GLU A 147 11.56 -4.82 -13.55
C GLU A 147 10.60 -5.64 -12.69
N GLY A 148 9.30 -5.38 -12.82
CA GLY A 148 8.32 -6.16 -12.12
C GLY A 148 6.96 -5.48 -11.96
N PRO A 149 6.03 -6.21 -11.35
CA PRO A 149 4.70 -5.73 -11.03
C PRO A 149 4.67 -4.89 -9.74
N ALA A 150 3.51 -4.30 -9.46
CA ALA A 150 3.33 -3.32 -8.40
C ALA A 150 3.71 -3.83 -7.01
N TRP A 151 3.36 -5.05 -6.61
CA TRP A 151 3.68 -5.54 -5.26
C TRP A 151 5.18 -5.56 -4.97
N ILE A 152 6.03 -5.84 -5.98
CA ILE A 152 7.49 -5.77 -5.82
C ILE A 152 7.91 -4.33 -5.47
N GLY A 153 7.36 -3.34 -6.19
CA GLY A 153 7.65 -1.95 -5.90
C GLY A 153 7.16 -1.50 -4.53
N TYR A 154 6.02 -2.03 -4.08
CA TYR A 154 5.48 -1.77 -2.74
C TYR A 154 6.38 -2.36 -1.65
N GLU A 155 6.79 -3.63 -1.77
CA GLU A 155 7.71 -4.31 -0.85
C GLU A 155 9.08 -3.63 -0.79
N GLU A 156 9.67 -3.30 -1.94
CA GLU A 156 10.98 -2.62 -2.00
C GLU A 156 10.92 -1.23 -1.37
N ALA A 157 9.84 -0.47 -1.61
CA ALA A 157 9.67 0.84 -1.01
C ALA A 157 9.54 0.75 0.52
N LEU A 158 8.72 -0.17 1.04
CA LEU A 158 8.61 -0.38 2.48
C LEU A 158 9.92 -0.86 3.11
N SER A 159 10.63 -1.76 2.41
CA SER A 159 11.94 -2.27 2.84
C SER A 159 12.98 -1.15 2.92
N GLU A 160 13.01 -0.25 1.95
CA GLU A 160 13.92 0.90 1.94
C GLU A 160 13.64 1.86 3.12
N LEU A 161 12.36 2.07 3.46
CA LEU A 161 11.99 2.90 4.61
C LEU A 161 12.52 2.37 5.94
N THR A 162 12.71 1.05 6.08
CA THR A 162 13.28 0.46 7.30
C THR A 162 14.70 0.94 7.60
N ARG A 163 15.45 1.41 6.60
CA ARG A 163 16.83 1.91 6.78
C ARG A 163 16.90 3.18 7.61
N TYR A 164 15.81 3.95 7.68
CA TYR A 164 15.72 5.19 8.42
C TYR A 164 15.22 5.00 9.86
N MET A 165 14.77 3.80 10.19
CA MET A 165 14.23 3.49 11.50
C MET A 165 15.34 3.45 12.56
N VAL A 166 15.03 4.00 13.73
CA VAL A 166 15.96 4.13 14.84
C VAL A 166 15.47 3.22 15.98
N PRO A 167 16.31 2.29 16.48
CA PRO A 167 15.94 1.46 17.61
C PRO A 167 15.71 2.32 18.86
N GLY A 168 14.80 1.89 19.71
CA GLY A 168 14.51 2.54 20.99
C GLY A 168 13.97 1.53 22.00
N GLU A 169 13.71 2.00 23.21
CA GLU A 169 13.06 1.18 24.22
C GLU A 169 11.68 0.73 23.73
N THR A 170 11.42 -0.57 23.82
CA THR A 170 10.15 -1.18 23.42
C THR A 170 9.05 -0.75 24.36
N GLU A 171 8.03 -0.13 23.80
CA GLU A 171 6.82 0.28 24.50
C GLU A 171 5.80 -0.85 24.42
N SER A 172 5.38 -1.38 25.58
CA SER A 172 4.37 -2.44 25.64
C SER A 172 3.06 -1.97 25.04
N ASP A 173 2.32 -2.90 24.44
CA ASP A 173 0.96 -2.70 23.93
C ASP A 173 0.86 -1.68 22.79
N LYS A 174 2.00 -1.42 22.14
CA LYS A 174 2.09 -0.60 20.95
C LYS A 174 2.41 -1.45 19.75
N VAL A 175 1.66 -1.29 18.67
CA VAL A 175 1.84 -2.10 17.46
C VAL A 175 1.98 -1.23 16.23
N ASN A 176 2.75 -1.70 15.24
CA ASN A 176 2.76 -1.07 13.93
C ASN A 176 1.83 -1.83 12.99
N LEU A 177 1.27 -1.10 12.02
CA LEU A 177 0.48 -1.67 10.94
C LEU A 177 1.25 -1.58 9.61
N ILE A 178 1.41 -2.72 8.96
CA ILE A 178 2.12 -2.92 7.70
C ILE A 178 1.13 -3.48 6.67
N GLY A 179 1.28 -3.10 5.40
CA GLY A 179 0.42 -3.60 4.30
C GLY A 179 -0.85 -2.80 4.03
N PHE A 180 -1.18 -1.85 4.91
CA PHE A 180 -2.28 -0.91 4.72
C PHE A 180 -2.04 -0.02 3.48
N LYS A 181 -3.09 0.30 2.74
CA LYS A 181 -2.99 1.17 1.55
C LYS A 181 -4.00 2.30 1.65
N GLN A 182 -3.52 3.54 1.61
CA GLN A 182 -4.38 4.73 1.76
C GLN A 182 -5.32 4.96 0.59
N ASP A 183 -4.97 4.49 -0.60
CA ASP A 183 -5.76 4.65 -1.81
C ASP A 183 -6.87 3.60 -1.96
N ASP A 184 -6.97 2.66 -1.02
CA ASP A 184 -8.11 1.75 -0.94
C ASP A 184 -9.41 2.51 -0.67
N ILE A 185 -10.50 2.00 -1.24
CA ILE A 185 -11.84 2.54 -1.02
C ILE A 185 -12.15 2.48 0.48
N LYS A 186 -12.49 3.64 1.05
CA LYS A 186 -12.82 3.81 2.48
C LYS A 186 -11.67 3.46 3.44
N SER A 187 -10.42 3.48 2.98
CA SER A 187 -9.22 3.24 3.80
C SER A 187 -9.22 3.99 5.14
N SER A 188 -9.63 5.25 5.17
CA SER A 188 -9.70 6.03 6.42
C SER A 188 -10.70 5.47 7.42
N ALA A 189 -11.84 4.95 6.96
CA ALA A 189 -12.82 4.30 7.82
C ALA A 189 -12.32 2.93 8.29
N ASP A 190 -11.69 2.17 7.39
CA ASP A 190 -11.07 0.88 7.72
C ASP A 190 -10.01 1.06 8.84
N LEU A 191 -9.16 2.09 8.73
CA LEU A 191 -8.14 2.35 9.74
C LEU A 191 -8.74 2.78 11.09
N LEU A 192 -9.78 3.62 11.09
CA LEU A 192 -10.47 4.01 12.33
C LEU A 192 -11.10 2.81 13.03
N GLU A 193 -11.65 1.85 12.25
CA GLU A 193 -12.23 0.64 12.81
C GLU A 193 -11.16 -0.31 13.35
N ILE A 194 -10.04 -0.49 12.63
CA ILE A 194 -8.88 -1.23 13.12
C ILE A 194 -8.36 -0.63 14.43
N GLU A 195 -8.23 0.70 14.49
CA GLU A 195 -7.80 1.40 15.70
C GLU A 195 -8.79 1.22 16.86
N ARG A 196 -10.10 1.30 16.60
CA ARG A 196 -11.14 1.05 17.61
C ARG A 196 -11.07 -0.37 18.16
N MET A 197 -10.90 -1.36 17.29
CA MET A 197 -10.80 -2.77 17.65
C MET A 197 -9.53 -3.04 18.48
N LEU A 198 -8.38 -2.48 18.09
CA LEU A 198 -7.15 -2.63 18.87
C LEU A 198 -7.26 -1.92 20.24
N ASN A 199 -7.81 -0.71 20.28
CA ASN A 199 -8.00 0.04 21.52
C ASN A 199 -8.91 -0.69 22.52
N SER A 200 -9.91 -1.46 22.05
CA SER A 200 -10.76 -2.26 22.95
C SER A 200 -10.01 -3.40 23.65
N GLN A 201 -8.83 -3.79 23.13
CA GLN A 201 -7.89 -4.74 23.74
C GLN A 201 -6.78 -4.05 24.54
N GLY A 202 -6.86 -2.72 24.71
CA GLY A 202 -5.79 -1.93 25.33
C GLY A 202 -4.52 -1.86 24.49
N ILE A 203 -4.62 -2.04 23.17
CA ILE A 203 -3.51 -1.98 22.23
C ILE A 203 -3.61 -0.67 21.43
N THR A 204 -2.50 0.05 21.32
CA THR A 204 -2.44 1.32 20.58
C THR A 204 -1.59 1.20 19.32
N LEU A 205 -2.01 1.87 18.26
CA LEU A 205 -1.20 1.98 17.04
C LEU A 205 -0.05 2.97 17.27
N ASN A 206 1.18 2.52 17.04
CA ASN A 206 2.39 3.35 17.08
C ASN A 206 2.66 4.02 15.74
N ALA A 207 2.69 3.23 14.67
CA ALA A 207 2.85 3.73 13.32
C ALA A 207 2.10 2.84 12.32
N VAL A 208 1.48 3.46 11.33
CA VAL A 208 1.05 2.80 10.10
C VAL A 208 2.08 3.16 9.04
N LEU A 209 2.85 2.19 8.52
CA LEU A 209 4.01 2.49 7.66
C LEU A 209 3.65 3.34 6.44
N THR A 210 2.43 3.19 5.93
CA THR A 210 1.86 3.93 4.79
C THR A 210 0.79 4.95 5.20
N ASN A 211 0.72 5.37 6.47
CA ASN A 211 -0.17 6.46 6.92
C ASN A 211 0.38 7.27 8.10
N SER A 212 1.70 7.30 8.24
CA SER A 212 2.39 8.05 9.29
C SER A 212 3.27 9.13 8.69
N SER A 213 3.63 10.12 9.50
CA SER A 213 4.76 10.98 9.18
C SER A 213 6.06 10.17 9.19
N PHE A 214 7.06 10.68 8.48
CA PHE A 214 8.40 10.10 8.44
C PHE A 214 9.03 10.08 9.84
N GLY A 215 8.77 11.11 10.67
CA GLY A 215 9.22 11.14 12.07
C GLY A 215 8.61 10.05 12.95
N GLU A 216 7.33 9.70 12.74
CA GLU A 216 6.67 8.57 13.40
C GLU A 216 7.22 7.24 12.87
N LEU A 217 7.41 7.12 11.55
CA LEU A 217 8.00 5.94 10.93
C LEU A 217 9.40 5.63 11.48
N LYS A 218 10.24 6.65 11.70
CA LYS A 218 11.57 6.47 12.32
C LYS A 218 11.49 5.82 13.70
N LYS A 219 10.36 5.98 14.42
CA LYS A 219 10.10 5.40 15.75
C LYS A 219 9.33 4.09 15.70
N ALA A 220 9.07 3.52 14.52
CA ALA A 220 8.39 2.24 14.37
C ALA A 220 9.03 1.10 15.22
N PRO A 221 10.36 1.00 15.36
CA PRO A 221 10.97 -0.05 16.20
C PRO A 221 10.68 0.02 17.70
N LYS A 222 10.01 1.07 18.19
CA LYS A 222 9.59 1.16 19.59
C LYS A 222 8.34 0.34 19.90
N ALA A 223 7.62 -0.12 18.87
CA ALA A 223 6.45 -0.97 19.05
C ALA A 223 6.86 -2.36 19.56
N SER A 224 5.95 -3.05 20.25
CA SER A 224 6.13 -4.43 20.69
C SER A 224 5.83 -5.47 19.61
N LEU A 225 5.10 -5.11 18.54
CA LEU A 225 4.71 -6.04 17.46
C LEU A 225 4.46 -5.32 16.13
N ASN A 226 4.82 -5.96 15.02
CA ASN A 226 4.38 -5.61 13.67
C ASN A 226 3.17 -6.46 13.25
N ILE A 227 2.09 -5.82 12.81
CA ILE A 227 0.92 -6.47 12.22
C ILE A 227 1.00 -6.30 10.70
N VAL A 228 1.07 -7.41 9.96
CA VAL A 228 1.13 -7.43 8.49
C VAL A 228 -0.23 -7.82 7.93
N LEU A 229 -0.96 -6.86 7.36
CA LEU A 229 -2.29 -7.07 6.79
C LEU A 229 -2.22 -7.74 5.42
N GLY A 230 -2.87 -8.90 5.28
CA GLY A 230 -3.00 -9.61 4.01
C GLY A 230 -1.68 -10.04 3.36
N GLY A 231 -0.58 -10.00 4.12
CA GLY A 231 0.77 -10.37 3.66
C GLY A 231 1.55 -9.27 2.95
N ASP A 232 0.97 -8.11 2.65
CA ASP A 232 1.68 -7.02 1.98
C ASP A 232 2.65 -6.30 2.94
N GLY A 233 3.87 -6.04 2.48
CA GLY A 233 4.94 -5.46 3.28
C GLY A 233 5.68 -6.47 4.16
N LEU A 234 5.52 -7.78 3.91
CA LEU A 234 6.16 -8.83 4.69
C LEU A 234 7.68 -8.73 4.70
N GLU A 235 8.30 -8.29 3.60
CA GLU A 235 9.75 -8.15 3.54
C GLU A 235 10.25 -7.05 4.50
N SER A 236 9.51 -5.95 4.62
CA SER A 236 9.82 -4.92 5.61
C SER A 236 9.70 -5.44 7.05
N ALA A 237 8.70 -6.29 7.32
CA ALA A 237 8.52 -6.90 8.64
C ALA A 237 9.65 -7.87 8.99
N LYS A 238 10.11 -8.69 8.02
CA LYS A 238 11.28 -9.56 8.18
C LYS A 238 12.55 -8.76 8.45
N ILE A 239 12.79 -7.69 7.71
CA ILE A 239 13.95 -6.80 7.93
C ILE A 239 13.90 -6.18 9.33
N MET A 240 12.71 -5.77 9.79
CA MET A 240 12.54 -5.23 11.14
C MET A 240 12.77 -6.31 12.22
N HIS A 241 12.38 -7.55 11.97
CA HIS A 241 12.68 -8.67 12.85
C HIS A 241 14.18 -8.93 12.96
N GLU A 242 14.88 -9.00 11.83
CA GLU A 242 16.33 -9.25 11.79
C GLU A 242 17.15 -8.11 12.39
N LYS A 243 16.76 -6.84 12.17
CA LYS A 243 17.52 -5.67 12.60
C LYS A 243 17.18 -5.17 14.00
N PHE A 244 15.92 -5.30 14.42
CA PHE A 244 15.41 -4.70 15.66
C PHE A 244 14.84 -5.73 16.64
N ASP A 245 14.95 -7.02 16.36
CA ASP A 245 14.38 -8.12 17.16
C ASP A 245 12.88 -7.96 17.39
N MET A 246 12.18 -7.35 16.43
CA MET A 246 10.78 -7.02 16.57
C MET A 246 9.91 -8.13 15.98
N PRO A 247 9.03 -8.77 16.76
CA PRO A 247 8.18 -9.83 16.24
C PRO A 247 7.16 -9.28 15.25
N TYR A 248 6.66 -10.15 14.37
CA TYR A 248 5.56 -9.82 13.46
C TYR A 248 4.55 -10.95 13.38
N VAL A 249 3.31 -10.58 13.04
CA VAL A 249 2.20 -11.50 12.79
C VAL A 249 1.54 -11.13 11.47
N ILE A 250 1.21 -12.13 10.67
CA ILE A 250 0.43 -11.95 9.43
C ILE A 250 -1.02 -12.19 9.79
N THR A 251 -1.89 -11.23 9.46
CA THR A 251 -3.32 -11.30 9.74
C THR A 251 -4.13 -11.06 8.47
N PRO A 252 -5.34 -11.61 8.37
CA PRO A 252 -6.25 -11.22 7.30
C PRO A 252 -6.66 -9.74 7.44
N TYR A 253 -7.18 -9.17 6.37
CA TYR A 253 -8.01 -7.97 6.46
C TYR A 253 -9.28 -8.31 7.26
N PRO A 254 -9.65 -7.48 8.26
CA PRO A 254 -10.80 -7.76 9.14
C PRO A 254 -12.13 -7.43 8.43
N PHE A 255 -12.43 -8.15 7.35
CA PHE A 255 -13.75 -8.13 6.70
C PHE A 255 -14.68 -9.15 7.33
N GLY A 256 -15.89 -8.71 7.65
CA GLY A 256 -16.86 -9.58 8.31
C GLY A 256 -16.56 -9.81 9.78
N LEU A 257 -17.42 -10.58 10.43
CA LEU A 257 -17.28 -10.93 11.84
C LEU A 257 -16.13 -11.91 12.06
N ASN A 258 -15.99 -12.92 11.19
CA ASN A 258 -15.05 -14.01 11.37
C ASN A 258 -13.60 -13.53 11.24
N ASN A 259 -13.24 -12.84 10.15
CA ASN A 259 -11.87 -12.34 10.00
C ASN A 259 -11.55 -11.20 11.00
N SER A 260 -12.55 -10.47 11.49
CA SER A 260 -12.33 -9.48 12.56
C SER A 260 -11.97 -10.14 13.90
N ILE A 261 -12.59 -11.28 14.22
CA ILE A 261 -12.22 -12.11 15.38
C ILE A 261 -10.84 -12.72 15.16
N ASP A 262 -10.58 -13.34 14.01
CA ASP A 262 -9.28 -13.92 13.66
C ASP A 262 -8.15 -12.87 13.77
N PHE A 263 -8.41 -11.63 13.32
CA PHE A 263 -7.49 -10.50 13.47
C PHE A 263 -7.19 -10.19 14.94
N LEU A 264 -8.22 -10.03 15.78
CA LEU A 264 -8.04 -9.73 17.21
C LEU A 264 -7.33 -10.86 17.96
N GLU A 265 -7.73 -12.11 17.71
CA GLU A 265 -7.12 -13.30 18.31
C GLU A 265 -5.64 -13.44 17.91
N SER A 266 -5.32 -13.22 16.63
CA SER A 266 -3.94 -13.31 16.15
C SER A 266 -3.05 -12.26 16.80
N VAL A 267 -3.52 -11.01 16.90
CA VAL A 267 -2.75 -9.90 17.48
C VAL A 267 -2.56 -10.07 18.99
N THR A 268 -3.62 -10.38 19.73
CA THR A 268 -3.57 -10.54 21.20
C THR A 268 -2.72 -11.75 21.60
N LYS A 269 -2.85 -12.88 20.90
CA LYS A 269 -2.01 -14.07 21.11
C LYS A 269 -0.53 -13.76 20.91
N SER A 270 -0.18 -13.00 19.88
CA SER A 270 1.21 -12.56 19.64
C SER A 270 1.75 -11.64 20.74
N LEU A 271 0.88 -10.91 21.44
CA LEU A 271 1.23 -10.07 22.59
C LEU A 271 1.09 -10.81 23.94
N SER A 272 0.82 -12.13 23.93
CA SER A 272 0.56 -12.94 25.13
C SER A 272 -0.58 -12.37 26.00
N LYS A 273 -1.61 -11.81 25.35
CA LYS A 273 -2.84 -11.30 25.98
C LYS A 273 -4.02 -12.19 25.66
N GLU A 274 -5.00 -12.21 26.56
CA GLU A 274 -6.32 -12.77 26.29
C GLU A 274 -7.17 -11.75 25.54
N VAL A 275 -7.96 -12.23 24.58
CA VAL A 275 -8.94 -11.39 23.89
C VAL A 275 -10.05 -11.01 24.84
N ASN A 276 -10.48 -9.76 24.78
CA ASN A 276 -11.67 -9.28 25.46
C ASN A 276 -12.94 -9.89 24.81
N GLU A 277 -13.37 -11.03 25.33
CA GLU A 277 -14.56 -11.74 24.86
C GLU A 277 -15.85 -10.92 25.05
N GLU A 278 -15.91 -10.04 26.05
CA GLU A 278 -17.06 -9.17 26.28
C GLU A 278 -17.27 -8.20 25.11
N PHE A 279 -16.17 -7.61 24.60
CA PHE A 279 -16.22 -6.76 23.42
C PHE A 279 -16.76 -7.52 22.19
N ILE A 280 -16.28 -8.74 21.95
CA ILE A 280 -16.75 -9.59 20.85
C ILE A 280 -18.23 -9.92 21.02
N ALA A 281 -18.68 -10.26 22.23
CA ALA A 281 -20.08 -10.56 22.51
C ALA A 281 -21.00 -9.35 22.25
N ILE A 282 -20.57 -8.16 22.65
CA ILE A 282 -21.31 -6.91 22.39
C ILE A 282 -21.44 -6.65 20.88
N GLU A 283 -20.35 -6.76 20.12
CA GLU A 283 -20.38 -6.53 18.66
C GLU A 283 -21.21 -7.60 17.93
N LYS A 284 -21.11 -8.88 18.34
CA LYS A 284 -21.96 -9.96 17.82
C LYS A 284 -23.45 -9.64 18.00
N ASN A 285 -23.85 -9.20 19.18
CA ASN A 285 -25.25 -8.82 19.44
C ASN A 285 -25.68 -7.61 18.61
N ARG A 286 -24.83 -6.59 18.49
CA ARG A 286 -25.09 -5.40 17.68
C ARG A 286 -25.26 -5.73 16.20
N ILE A 287 -24.42 -6.60 15.65
CA ILE A 287 -24.52 -7.07 14.26
C ILE A 287 -25.80 -7.88 14.07
N LYS A 288 -26.09 -8.82 14.99
CA LYS A 288 -27.31 -9.63 14.97
C LYS A 288 -28.58 -8.76 14.91
N GLU A 289 -28.71 -7.76 15.78
CA GLU A 289 -29.86 -6.85 15.78
C GLU A 289 -30.03 -6.08 14.46
N ARG A 290 -28.94 -5.78 13.75
CA ARG A 290 -28.98 -5.11 12.45
C ARG A 290 -29.35 -6.07 11.33
N ILE A 291 -28.78 -7.28 11.35
CA ILE A 291 -29.05 -8.33 10.37
C ILE A 291 -30.51 -8.79 10.46
N GLU A 292 -31.06 -8.98 11.66
CA GLU A 292 -32.45 -9.40 11.86
C GLU A 292 -33.46 -8.47 11.16
N ARG A 293 -33.17 -7.16 11.11
CA ARG A 293 -34.03 -6.16 10.42
C ARG A 293 -34.03 -6.29 8.90
N ILE A 294 -32.95 -6.83 8.32
CA ILE A 294 -32.77 -6.96 6.87
C ILE A 294 -32.76 -8.42 6.41
N PHE A 295 -32.97 -9.38 7.30
CA PHE A 295 -32.83 -10.81 7.05
C PHE A 295 -33.63 -11.29 5.82
N LEU A 296 -34.86 -10.81 5.66
CA LEU A 296 -35.71 -11.16 4.51
C LEU A 296 -35.11 -10.69 3.17
N PHE A 297 -34.35 -9.60 3.15
CA PHE A 297 -33.67 -9.11 1.95
C PHE A 297 -32.39 -9.89 1.66
N LEU A 298 -31.69 -10.38 2.70
CA LEU A 298 -30.47 -11.17 2.55
C LEU A 298 -30.74 -12.52 1.86
N GLN A 299 -31.94 -13.09 2.02
CA GLN A 299 -32.35 -14.29 1.29
C GLN A 299 -32.25 -14.16 -0.24
N GLY A 300 -32.37 -12.95 -0.78
CA GLY A 300 -32.23 -12.73 -2.22
C GLY A 300 -30.79 -12.72 -2.73
N ILE A 301 -29.80 -12.63 -1.84
CA ILE A 301 -28.38 -12.58 -2.19
C ILE A 301 -27.57 -13.79 -1.73
N TYR A 302 -28.09 -14.59 -0.78
CA TYR A 302 -27.46 -15.87 -0.44
C TYR A 302 -27.35 -16.77 -1.69
N ASP A 303 -26.25 -17.52 -1.77
CA ASP A 303 -25.87 -18.38 -2.91
C ASP A 303 -25.66 -17.66 -4.25
N MET A 304 -25.67 -16.33 -4.28
CA MET A 304 -25.31 -15.59 -5.50
C MET A 304 -23.82 -15.79 -5.81
N SER A 305 -23.54 -16.23 -7.03
CA SER A 305 -22.16 -16.32 -7.51
C SER A 305 -21.57 -14.93 -7.74
N VAL A 306 -20.46 -14.64 -7.09
CA VAL A 306 -19.73 -13.37 -7.20
C VAL A 306 -18.29 -13.65 -7.69
N ALA A 307 -17.78 -12.76 -8.55
CA ALA A 307 -16.36 -12.72 -8.89
C ALA A 307 -15.72 -11.52 -8.21
N VAL A 308 -14.66 -11.75 -7.43
CA VAL A 308 -13.90 -10.70 -6.73
C VAL A 308 -12.57 -10.49 -7.45
N VAL A 309 -12.24 -9.24 -7.75
CA VAL A 309 -10.99 -8.84 -8.41
C VAL A 309 -10.40 -7.66 -7.63
N GLY A 310 -9.12 -7.75 -7.28
CA GLY A 310 -8.41 -6.69 -6.56
C GLY A 310 -7.02 -7.13 -6.10
N ASP A 311 -6.41 -6.31 -5.24
CA ASP A 311 -5.10 -6.61 -4.64
C ASP A 311 -5.15 -7.87 -3.77
N ALA A 312 -4.10 -8.68 -3.84
CA ALA A 312 -4.08 -10.07 -3.37
C ALA A 312 -4.69 -10.29 -1.98
N GLY A 313 -4.16 -9.63 -0.93
CA GLY A 313 -4.64 -9.82 0.44
C GLY A 313 -6.10 -9.38 0.63
N ARG A 314 -6.41 -8.13 0.23
CA ARG A 314 -7.74 -7.54 0.40
C ARG A 314 -8.83 -8.30 -0.39
N ALA A 315 -8.54 -8.69 -1.63
CA ALA A 315 -9.48 -9.41 -2.48
C ALA A 315 -9.76 -10.82 -1.97
N PHE A 316 -8.72 -11.51 -1.48
CA PHE A 316 -8.87 -12.85 -0.91
C PHE A 316 -9.73 -12.83 0.36
N ASP A 317 -9.45 -11.91 1.28
CA ASP A 317 -10.21 -11.82 2.54
C ASP A 317 -11.65 -11.32 2.33
N LEU A 318 -11.88 -10.47 1.33
CA LEU A 318 -13.24 -10.09 0.92
C LEU A 318 -13.99 -11.26 0.28
N ALA A 319 -13.33 -12.06 -0.56
CA ALA A 319 -13.92 -13.26 -1.15
C ALA A 319 -14.27 -14.29 -0.06
N LYS A 320 -13.41 -14.45 0.95
CA LYS A 320 -13.69 -15.29 2.12
C LYS A 320 -14.92 -14.78 2.88
N PHE A 321 -15.02 -13.47 3.15
CA PHE A 321 -16.21 -12.88 3.76
C PHE A 321 -17.49 -13.19 2.96
N LEU A 322 -17.49 -12.95 1.64
CA LEU A 322 -18.66 -13.19 0.79
C LEU A 322 -19.04 -14.68 0.64
N SER A 323 -18.11 -15.59 0.94
CA SER A 323 -18.32 -17.04 0.88
C SER A 323 -18.80 -17.61 2.21
N ASP A 324 -18.24 -17.12 3.31
CA ASP A 324 -18.40 -17.72 4.64
C ASP A 324 -19.48 -17.03 5.49
N GLU A 325 -19.89 -15.79 5.15
CA GLU A 325 -20.87 -14.96 5.87
C GLU A 325 -21.98 -14.42 4.94
#